data_AF-A0A9P6XP53-F1
#
_entry.id   AF-A0A9P6XP53-F1
#
_cell.length_a   1.000
_cell.length_b   1.000
_cell.length_c   1.000
_cell.angle_alpha   90.00
_cell.angle_beta   90.00
_cell.angle_gamma   90.00
#
_symmetry.space_group_name_H-M   'P 1'
#
loop_
_entity.id
_entity.type
_entity.pdbx_description
1 polymer ?
#
loop_
_entity_poly.entity_id
_entity_poly.type
_entity_poly.pdbx_seq_one_letter_code
_entity_poly.pdbx_strand_id
1 'polypeptide(L)' 'MARWLADRSLTVLNGPLAHGIPTWVGFRDDREMSSIIDMFLTNASLLSPRLDIASDLSLGSDHRLLTLPSSSTMELVSPW' A
#
# COMPACT_ATOMS: atom_id res chain seq x y z
N MET A 1 7.26 -7.69 11.94
CA MET A 1 6.42 -6.63 11.35
C MET A 1 5.22 -6.29 12.21
N ALA A 2 4.31 -7.23 12.52
CA ALA A 2 3.07 -6.96 13.27
C ALA A 2 3.26 -6.19 14.59
N ARG A 3 4.24 -6.58 15.42
CA ARG A 3 4.54 -5.88 16.67
C ARG A 3 4.97 -4.42 16.45
N TRP A 4 5.86 -4.19 15.48
CA TRP A 4 6.36 -2.85 15.16
C TRP A 4 5.25 -1.90 14.67
N LEU A 5 4.28 -2.45 13.91
CA LEU A 5 3.08 -1.72 13.47
C LEU A 5 2.17 -1.38 14.66
N ALA A 6 1.89 -2.37 15.52
CA ALA A 6 1.04 -2.19 16.69
C ALA A 6 1.61 -1.14 17.66
N ASP A 7 2.93 -1.22 17.95
CA ASP A 7 3.62 -0.28 18.83
C ASP A 7 3.56 1.18 18.34
N ARG A 8 3.27 1.41 17.04
CA ARG A 8 3.19 2.73 16.41
C ARG A 8 1.78 3.10 15.94
N SER A 9 0.79 2.27 16.27
CA SER A 9 -0.60 2.42 15.81
C SER A 9 -0.71 2.57 14.28
N LEU A 10 0.13 1.85 13.54
CA LEU A 10 0.14 1.85 12.08
C LEU A 10 -0.77 0.74 11.53
N THR A 11 -1.61 1.11 10.57
CA THR A 11 -2.47 0.20 9.80
C THR A 11 -1.89 0.02 8.39
N VAL A 12 -1.90 -1.21 7.89
CA VAL A 12 -1.53 -1.54 6.51
C VAL A 12 -2.77 -1.39 5.63
N LEU A 13 -2.76 -0.43 4.71
CA LEU A 13 -3.92 -0.12 3.86
C LEU A 13 -4.15 -1.14 2.75
N ASN A 14 -3.10 -1.87 2.33
CA ASN A 14 -3.20 -2.88 1.27
C ASN A 14 -4.21 -3.98 1.58
N GLY A 15 -4.31 -4.39 2.85
CA GLY A 15 -5.24 -5.44 3.28
C GLY A 15 -6.70 -5.09 2.95
N PRO A 16 -7.27 -4.01 3.51
CA PRO A 16 -8.65 -3.64 3.25
C PRO A 16 -8.90 -3.03 1.85
N LEU A 17 -7.92 -2.37 1.24
CA LEU A 17 -8.15 -1.61 0.00
C LEU A 17 -7.75 -2.33 -1.30
N ALA A 18 -6.85 -3.31 -1.23
CA ALA A 18 -6.35 -4.03 -2.41
C ALA A 18 -5.94 -5.48 -2.06
N HIS A 19 -6.81 -6.19 -1.33
CA HIS A 19 -6.52 -7.52 -0.81
C HIS A 19 -6.04 -8.49 -1.89
N GLY A 20 -4.87 -9.10 -1.68
CA GLY A 20 -4.34 -10.15 -2.54
C GLY A 20 -3.81 -9.69 -3.90
N ILE A 21 -3.84 -8.38 -4.20
CA ILE A 21 -3.29 -7.85 -5.44
C ILE A 21 -1.76 -7.77 -5.32
N PRO A 22 -0.97 -8.47 -6.16
CA PRO A 22 0.48 -8.40 -6.11
C PRO A 22 1.00 -6.99 -6.39
N THR A 23 2.09 -6.62 -5.72
CA THR A 23 2.82 -5.36 -5.97
C THR A 23 4.11 -5.59 -6.74
N TRP A 24 4.57 -6.84 -6.77
CA TRP A 24 5.71 -7.29 -7.55
C TRP A 24 5.31 -8.51 -8.36
N VAL A 25 5.73 -8.54 -9.63
CA VAL A 25 5.54 -9.68 -10.54
C VAL A 25 6.84 -9.90 -11.31
N GLY A 26 7.41 -11.09 -11.19
CA GLY A 26 8.60 -11.51 -11.92
C GLY A 26 8.42 -12.87 -12.57
N PHE A 27 9.47 -13.33 -13.25
CA PHE A 27 9.49 -14.64 -13.90
C PHE A 27 10.69 -15.45 -13.46
N ARG A 28 10.47 -16.74 -13.20
CA ARG A 28 11.53 -17.71 -12.93
C ARG A 28 11.18 -19.02 -13.62
N ASP A 29 12.10 -19.54 -14.44
CA ASP A 29 11.92 -20.80 -15.17
C ASP A 29 10.59 -20.83 -15.97
N ASP A 30 10.30 -19.74 -16.70
CA ASP A 30 9.06 -19.51 -17.46
C ASP A 30 7.76 -19.55 -16.64
N ARG A 31 7.85 -19.43 -15.31
CA ARG A 31 6.71 -19.32 -14.41
C ARG A 31 6.63 -17.92 -13.83
N GLU A 32 5.45 -17.33 -13.90
CA GLU A 32 5.16 -16.08 -13.21
C GLU A 32 5.23 -16.32 -11.69
N MET A 33 5.98 -15.45 -11.02
CA MET A 33 6.05 -15.36 -9.57
C MET A 33 5.50 -14.00 -9.16
N SER A 34 4.79 -13.95 -8.04
CA SER A 34 4.23 -12.70 -7.56
C SER A 34 4.31 -12.60 -6.04
N SER A 35 4.41 -11.37 -5.54
CA SER A 35 4.44 -11.09 -4.11
C SER A 35 3.82 -9.73 -3.79
N ILE A 36 3.48 -9.53 -2.52
CA ILE A 36 3.01 -8.25 -1.96
C ILE A 36 4.09 -7.79 -0.99
N ILE A 37 4.93 -6.85 -1.44
CA ILE A 37 6.09 -6.37 -0.69
C ILE A 37 6.13 -4.85 -0.55
N ASP A 38 5.30 -4.14 -1.32
CA ASP A 38 5.12 -2.69 -1.24
C ASP A 38 3.84 -2.35 -0.47
N MET A 39 3.93 -1.46 0.51
CA MET A 39 2.84 -1.21 1.46
C MET A 39 2.62 0.28 1.72
N PHE A 40 1.35 0.71 1.76
CA PHE A 40 0.97 1.97 2.37
C PHE A 40 0.60 1.76 3.84
N LEU A 41 1.25 2.53 4.71
CA LEU A 41 1.01 2.53 6.14
C LEU A 41 0.44 3.89 6.57
N THR A 42 -0.53 3.87 7.47
CA THR A 42 -1.06 5.10 8.07
C THR A 42 -1.40 4.89 9.53
N ASN A 43 -1.21 5.91 10.35
CA ASN A 43 -1.81 6.04 11.69
C ASN A 43 -2.94 7.09 11.70
N ALA A 44 -3.22 7.72 10.57
CA ALA A 44 -4.26 8.72 10.40
C ALA A 44 -5.55 8.10 9.88
N SER A 45 -6.68 8.66 10.31
CA SER A 45 -7.99 8.42 9.70
C SER A 45 -8.04 9.09 8.33
N LEU A 46 -8.18 8.27 7.28
CA LEU A 46 -8.34 8.73 5.91
C LEU A 46 -9.83 8.74 5.54
N LEU A 47 -10.27 9.79 4.88
CA LEU A 47 -11.60 9.88 4.29
C LEU A 47 -11.59 9.20 2.93
N SER A 48 -12.42 8.16 2.80
CA SER A 48 -12.63 7.41 1.56
C SER A 48 -11.32 7.05 0.82
N PRO A 49 -10.32 6.44 1.50
CA PRO A 49 -9.07 6.09 0.84
C PRO A 49 -9.34 5.02 -0.22
N ARG A 50 -8.66 5.16 -1.35
CA ARG A 50 -8.66 4.14 -2.40
C ARG A 50 -7.22 3.81 -2.76
N LEU A 51 -6.94 2.53 -2.93
CA LEU A 51 -5.63 2.05 -3.36
C LEU A 51 -5.77 1.43 -4.74
N ASP A 52 -5.12 2.05 -5.72
CA ASP A 52 -5.04 1.53 -7.08
C ASP A 52 -3.64 0.96 -7.34
N ILE A 53 -3.58 -0.28 -7.84
CA ILE A 53 -2.34 -0.98 -8.18
C ILE A 53 -2.37 -1.25 -9.67
N ALA A 54 -1.48 -0.60 -10.41
CA ALA A 54 -1.47 -0.71 -11.86
C ALA A 54 -0.91 -2.06 -12.30
N SER A 55 -1.63 -2.78 -13.15
CA SER A 55 -1.26 -4.14 -13.59
C SER A 55 -0.22 -4.17 -14.72
N ASP A 56 -0.16 -3.12 -15.53
CA ASP A 56 0.71 -2.99 -16.70
C ASP A 56 0.93 -1.51 -16.97
N LEU A 57 2.01 -0.99 -16.42
CA LEU A 57 2.59 0.24 -16.95
C LEU A 57 3.92 -0.19 -17.57
N SER A 58 4.17 0.20 -18.82
CA SER A 58 5.43 -0.04 -19.52
C SER A 58 6.57 0.82 -18.93
N LEU A 59 6.79 0.75 -17.61
CA LEU A 59 7.78 1.49 -16.84
C LEU A 59 9.13 0.77 -16.77
N GLY A 60 9.22 -0.47 -17.27
CA GLY A 60 10.44 -1.27 -17.22
C GLY A 60 10.82 -1.78 -15.84
N SER A 61 9.87 -1.81 -14.89
CA SER A 61 10.04 -2.34 -13.53
C SER A 61 9.16 -3.59 -13.35
N ASP A 62 9.63 -4.53 -12.54
CA ASP A 62 8.87 -5.69 -12.05
C ASP A 62 7.93 -5.34 -10.87
N HIS A 63 8.14 -4.17 -10.26
CA HIS A 63 7.20 -3.57 -9.32
C HIS A 63 6.08 -2.82 -10.04
N ARG A 64 4.85 -3.04 -9.57
CA ARG A 64 3.65 -2.30 -9.99
C ARG A 64 3.61 -0.94 -9.32
N LEU A 65 3.04 0.05 -10.01
CA LEU A 65 2.79 1.37 -9.42
C LEU A 65 1.60 1.30 -8.46
N LEU A 66 1.78 1.78 -7.23
CA LEU A 66 0.74 1.91 -6.23
C LEU A 66 0.37 3.39 -6.09
N THR A 67 -0.92 3.71 -6.18
CA THR A 67 -1.43 5.08 -6.01
C THR A 67 -2.49 5.10 -4.90
N LEU A 68 -2.37 6.05 -3.97
CA LEU A 68 -3.30 6.22 -2.85
C LEU A 68 -3.92 7.63 -2.86
N PRO A 69 -4.92 7.90 -3.72
CA PRO A 69 -5.75 9.08 -3.55
C PRO A 69 -6.45 9.02 -2.19
N SER A 70 -6.22 10.04 -1.37
CA SER A 70 -6.87 10.17 -0.07
C SER A 70 -7.02 11.63 0.32
N SER A 71 -8.00 11.90 1.17
CA SER A 71 -8.08 13.13 1.93
C SER A 71 -7.91 12.79 3.40
N SER A 72 -7.03 13.48 4.10
CA SER A 72 -6.90 13.35 5.55
C SER A 72 -7.67 14.46 6.23
N THR A 73 -8.45 14.13 7.25
CA THR A 73 -8.79 15.14 8.27
C THR A 73 -7.53 15.43 9.06
N MET A 74 -6.83 16.52 8.75
CA MET A 74 -5.88 17.08 9.72
C MET A 74 -6.72 17.54 10.91
N GLU A 75 -6.74 16.76 11.99
CA GLU A 75 -7.01 17.35 13.29
C GLU A 75 -5.82 18.27 13.55
N LEU A 76 -6.05 19.58 13.45
CA LEU A 76 -5.14 20.58 13.99
C LEU A 76 -5.02 20.28 15.48
N VAL A 77 -3.98 19.54 15.84
CA VAL A 77 -3.55 19.47 17.23
C VAL A 77 -3.09 20.89 17.54
N SER A 78 -3.95 21.64 18.23
CA SER A 78 -3.63 22.96 18.77
C SER A 78 -2.29 22.83 19.51
N PRO A 79 -1.23 23.52 19.07
CA PRO A 79 -0.10 23.70 19.97
C PRO A 79 -0.64 24.64 21.05
N TRP A 80 -0.55 24.21 22.30
CA TRP A 80 -0.66 25.14 23.42
C TRP A 80 0.32 26.30 23.22
#